data_AF-A0A9P1C355-F1
#
_entry.id   AF-A0A9P1C355-F1
#
_cell.length_a   1.000
_cell.length_b   1.000
_cell.length_c   1.000
_cell.angle_alpha   90.00
_cell.angle_beta   90.00
_cell.angle_gamma   90.00
#
_symmetry.space_group_name_H-M   'P 1'
#
loop_
_entity.id
_entity.type
_entity.pdbx_description
1 polymer ?
#
loop_
_entity_poly.entity_id
_entity_poly.type
_entity_poly.pdbx_seq_one_letter_code
_entity_poly.pdbx_strand_id
1 'polypeptide(L)'
;MSDSILAVGCVKQQCITLKLKGFKESQAKKLSVEVVFQANSQTLPLHLASWGAEQLQAVWSLVVTAAELPAGLIFFHFRVNGAFALSGEHIRIGQWNAVYLGDPIRPGLIQISTCAGRCNGCFCCAKPADMFDSFF
;
A
#
# COMPACT_ATOMS: atom_id res chain seq x y z
N MET A 1 1.62 -33.02 25.63
CA MET A 1 2.26 -32.66 24.36
C MET A 1 1.70 -31.29 24.01
N SER A 2 2.51 -30.24 24.18
CA SER A 2 2.06 -28.85 24.06
C SER A 2 2.30 -28.36 22.63
N ASP A 3 1.22 -28.21 21.88
CA ASP A 3 1.24 -27.63 20.55
C ASP A 3 1.51 -26.13 20.67
N SER A 4 2.74 -25.73 20.33
CA SER A 4 3.14 -24.33 20.24
C SER A 4 2.56 -23.75 18.95
N ILE A 5 1.41 -23.08 19.05
CA ILE A 5 0.83 -22.32 17.95
C ILE A 5 1.72 -21.08 17.72
N LEU A 6 2.56 -21.14 16.69
CA LEU A 6 3.29 -19.98 16.16
C LEU A 6 2.26 -18.98 15.60
N ALA A 7 1.92 -17.98 16.41
CA ALA A 7 1.11 -16.84 15.96
C ALA A 7 1.92 -15.98 15.00
N VAL A 8 1.66 -16.13 13.70
CA VAL A 8 2.21 -15.25 12.66
C VAL A 8 1.43 -13.93 12.69
N GLY A 9 2.05 -12.88 13.25
CA GLY A 9 1.49 -11.53 13.28
C GLY A 9 1.26 -10.98 11.87
N CYS A 10 0.09 -10.38 11.63
CA CYS A 10 -0.24 -9.74 10.36
C CYS A 10 0.40 -8.34 10.33
N VAL A 11 1.46 -8.15 9.55
CA VAL A 11 2.08 -6.84 9.34
C VAL A 11 1.17 -6.02 8.43
N LYS A 12 0.60 -4.91 8.93
CA LYS A 12 -0.08 -3.92 8.09
C LYS A 12 0.93 -3.28 7.14
N GLN A 13 0.97 -3.76 5.91
CA GLN A 13 1.84 -3.21 4.87
C GLN A 13 1.22 -1.93 4.30
N GLN A 14 1.94 -0.81 4.41
CA GLN A 14 1.56 0.42 3.71
C GLN A 14 1.86 0.29 2.21
N CYS A 15 0.95 0.76 1.37
CA CYS A 15 1.02 0.63 -0.08
C CYS A 15 0.85 1.97 -0.78
N ILE A 16 1.64 2.18 -1.83
CA ILE A 16 1.45 3.28 -2.78
C ILE A 16 0.67 2.74 -3.96
N THR A 17 -0.52 3.30 -4.20
CA THR A 17 -1.45 2.79 -5.21
C THR A 17 -1.79 3.80 -6.30
N LEU A 18 -2.00 3.31 -7.51
CA LEU A 18 -2.53 4.07 -8.64
C LEU A 18 -3.74 3.34 -9.21
N LYS A 19 -4.87 4.03 -9.33
CA LYS A 19 -6.07 3.52 -9.99
C LYS A 19 -6.27 4.22 -11.31
N LEU A 20 -6.37 3.46 -12.40
CA LEU A 20 -6.73 3.98 -13.72
C LEU A 20 -8.00 3.29 -14.21
N LYS A 21 -8.90 4.07 -14.81
CA LYS A 21 -10.19 3.60 -15.37
C LYS A 21 -10.14 3.59 -16.89
N GLY A 22 -11.04 2.83 -17.52
CA GLY A 22 -11.20 2.77 -18.96
C GLY A 22 -10.24 1.79 -19.66
N PHE A 23 -9.63 0.88 -18.90
CA PHE A 23 -8.71 -0.11 -19.44
C PHE A 23 -9.31 -1.52 -19.33
N LYS A 24 -9.28 -2.26 -20.44
CA LYS A 24 -9.45 -3.72 -20.40
C LYS A 24 -8.24 -4.35 -19.72
N GLU A 25 -8.41 -5.51 -19.09
CA GLU A 25 -7.33 -6.20 -18.40
C GLU A 25 -6.08 -6.41 -19.28
N SER A 26 -6.30 -6.81 -20.54
CA SER A 26 -5.23 -7.03 -21.53
C SER A 26 -4.47 -5.76 -21.90
N GLN A 27 -5.08 -4.58 -21.76
CA GLN A 27 -4.43 -3.29 -21.96
C GLN A 27 -3.68 -2.87 -20.69
N ALA A 28 -4.30 -3.04 -19.52
CA ALA A 28 -3.67 -2.74 -18.24
C ALA A 28 -2.36 -3.52 -18.04
N LYS A 29 -2.34 -4.81 -18.38
CA LYS A 29 -1.12 -5.65 -18.32
C LYS A 29 0.04 -5.18 -19.20
N LYS A 30 -0.22 -4.32 -20.20
CA LYS A 30 0.81 -3.78 -21.10
C LYS A 30 1.35 -2.42 -20.65
N LEU A 31 0.74 -1.79 -19.65
CA LEU A 31 1.19 -0.50 -19.15
C LEU A 31 2.42 -0.69 -18.26
N SER A 32 3.44 0.13 -18.50
CA SER A 32 4.50 0.36 -17.52
C SER A 32 4.01 1.43 -16.54
N VAL A 33 3.99 1.09 -15.25
CA VAL A 33 3.61 2.01 -14.18
C VAL A 33 4.74 2.05 -13.16
N GLU A 34 5.24 3.23 -12.89
CA GLU A 34 6.36 3.46 -11.97
C GLU A 34 5.98 4.55 -10.97
N VAL A 35 6.60 4.51 -9.79
CA VAL A 35 6.62 5.62 -8.84
C VAL A 35 8.02 6.20 -8.80
N VAL A 36 8.10 7.52 -8.78
CA VAL A 36 9.35 8.28 -8.66
C VAL A 36 9.31 9.05 -7.35
N PHE A 37 10.25 8.77 -6.47
CA PHE A 37 10.37 9.42 -5.17
C PHE A 37 11.23 10.68 -5.26
N GLN A 38 10.76 11.78 -4.67
CA GLN A 38 11.48 13.06 -4.71
C GLN A 38 12.82 12.99 -3.96
N ALA A 39 12.84 12.33 -2.80
CA ALA A 39 13.95 12.42 -1.86
C ALA A 39 15.29 11.88 -2.41
N ASN A 40 15.23 10.83 -3.22
CA ASN A 40 16.41 10.12 -3.73
C ASN A 40 16.34 9.88 -5.25
N SER A 41 15.33 10.43 -5.94
CA SER A 41 15.04 10.16 -7.36
C SER A 41 14.89 8.67 -7.70
N GLN A 42 14.69 7.82 -6.70
CA GLN A 42 14.50 6.39 -6.90
C GLN A 42 13.21 6.16 -7.66
N THR A 43 13.28 5.32 -8.67
CA THR A 43 12.14 4.91 -9.48
C THR A 43 11.90 3.43 -9.24
N LEU A 44 10.68 3.08 -8.84
CA LEU A 44 10.29 1.69 -8.60
C LEU A 44 9.08 1.32 -9.45
N PRO A 45 9.08 0.14 -10.07
CA PRO A 45 7.91 -0.34 -10.81
C PRO A 45 6.78 -0.66 -9.84
N LEU A 46 5.54 -0.37 -10.23
CA LEU A 46 4.35 -0.88 -9.57
C LEU A 46 3.87 -2.13 -10.30
N HIS A 47 3.37 -3.08 -9.53
CA HIS A 47 2.74 -4.28 -10.08
C HIS A 47 1.24 -4.09 -10.16
N LEU A 48 0.63 -4.64 -11.22
CA LEU A 48 -0.82 -4.71 -11.34
C LEU A 48 -1.35 -5.61 -10.21
N ALA A 49 -1.98 -5.01 -9.21
CA ALA A 49 -2.47 -5.68 -8.02
C ALA A 49 -3.87 -6.27 -8.23
N SER A 50 -4.75 -5.55 -8.93
CA SER A 50 -6.09 -6.03 -9.25
C SER A 50 -6.68 -5.35 -10.48
N TRP A 51 -7.71 -5.98 -11.05
CA TRP A 51 -8.53 -5.42 -12.11
C TRP A 51 -10.01 -5.74 -11.87
N GLY A 52 -10.86 -4.72 -11.96
CA GLY A 52 -12.31 -4.83 -11.83
C GLY A 52 -13.00 -4.72 -13.18
N ALA A 53 -13.63 -5.80 -13.63
CA ALA A 53 -14.27 -5.91 -14.94
C ALA A 53 -15.42 -4.91 -15.12
N GLU A 54 -16.29 -4.79 -14.13
CA GLU A 54 -17.48 -3.93 -14.19
C GLU A 54 -17.13 -2.45 -14.31
N GLN A 55 -16.03 -2.04 -13.68
CA GLN A 55 -15.60 -0.63 -13.63
C GLN A 55 -14.50 -0.32 -14.65
N LEU A 56 -14.03 -1.32 -15.40
CA LEU A 56 -12.83 -1.25 -16.26
C LEU A 56 -11.67 -0.56 -15.54
N GLN A 57 -11.47 -0.91 -14.28
CA GLN A 57 -10.52 -0.25 -13.39
C GLN A 57 -9.37 -1.20 -13.09
N ALA A 58 -8.16 -0.72 -13.33
CA ALA A 58 -6.92 -1.40 -12.95
C ALA A 58 -6.28 -0.68 -11.77
N VAL A 59 -5.75 -1.46 -10.83
CA VAL A 59 -5.05 -0.96 -9.64
C VAL A 59 -3.62 -1.46 -9.67
N TRP A 60 -2.67 -0.53 -9.66
CA TRP A 60 -1.26 -0.82 -9.47
C TRP A 60 -0.87 -0.50 -8.03
N SER A 61 -0.02 -1.32 -7.42
CA SER A 61 0.42 -1.14 -6.04
C SER A 61 1.90 -1.44 -5.89
N LEU A 62 2.56 -0.67 -5.02
CA LEU A 62 3.89 -0.95 -4.48
C LEU A 62 3.79 -1.04 -2.96
N VAL A 63 4.30 -2.13 -2.38
CA VAL A 63 4.47 -2.24 -0.93
C VAL A 63 5.67 -1.41 -0.52
N VAL A 64 5.47 -0.47 0.41
CA VAL A 64 6.46 0.54 0.82
C VAL A 64 7.74 -0.08 1.40
N THR A 65 7.66 -1.26 2.03
CA THR A 65 8.84 -1.96 2.55
C THR A 65 9.85 -2.33 1.47
N ALA A 66 9.42 -2.40 0.20
CA ALA A 66 10.32 -2.66 -0.94
C ALA A 66 11.13 -1.43 -1.36
N ALA A 67 10.81 -0.24 -0.84
CA ALA A 67 11.37 1.03 -1.27
C ALA A 67 12.42 1.63 -0.33
N GLU A 68 12.72 0.97 0.81
CA GLU A 68 13.68 1.44 1.83
C GLU A 68 13.51 2.93 2.20
N LEU A 69 12.25 3.39 2.24
CA LEU A 69 11.95 4.81 2.45
C LEU A 69 12.14 5.22 3.92
N PRO A 70 12.64 6.44 4.18
CA PRO A 70 12.72 6.96 5.54
C PRO A 70 11.32 7.18 6.13
N ALA A 71 11.23 7.19 7.45
CA ALA A 71 10.01 7.63 8.13
C ALA A 71 9.75 9.12 7.86
N GLY A 72 8.48 9.51 7.89
CA GLY A 72 8.03 10.89 7.67
C GLY A 72 7.25 11.08 6.36
N LEU A 73 7.18 12.33 5.91
CA LEU A 73 6.41 12.70 4.73
C LEU A 73 7.21 12.41 3.46
N ILE A 74 6.71 11.48 2.65
CA ILE A 74 7.31 11.09 1.38
C ILE A 74 6.54 11.71 0.23
N PHE A 75 7.27 12.40 -0.64
CA PHE A 75 6.75 13.00 -1.86
C PHE A 75 7.12 12.14 -3.07
N PHE A 76 6.17 11.95 -3.98
CA PHE A 76 6.35 11.12 -5.16
C PHE A 76 5.39 11.50 -6.28
N HIS A 77 5.69 11.06 -7.50
CA HIS A 77 4.74 11.09 -8.61
C HIS A 77 4.75 9.74 -9.33
N PHE A 78 3.77 9.51 -10.19
CA PHE A 78 3.75 8.33 -11.05
C PHE A 78 4.31 8.63 -12.42
N ARG A 79 4.83 7.60 -13.09
CA ARG A 79 5.02 7.57 -14.53
C ARG A 79 4.22 6.44 -15.13
N VAL A 80 3.38 6.73 -16.11
CA VAL A 80 2.62 5.73 -16.87
C VAL A 80 3.13 5.77 -18.31
N ASN A 81 3.79 4.70 -18.75
CA ASN A 81 4.53 4.65 -20.02
C ASN A 81 5.47 5.86 -20.19
N GLY A 82 6.18 6.24 -19.12
CA GLY A 82 7.10 7.38 -19.10
C GLY A 82 6.44 8.76 -18.95
N ALA A 83 5.11 8.86 -19.08
CA ALA A 83 4.40 10.13 -18.91
C ALA A 83 4.11 10.42 -17.43
N PHE A 84 4.32 11.66 -17.00
CA PHE A 84 4.02 12.11 -15.64
C PHE A 84 2.54 11.95 -15.31
N ALA A 85 2.24 11.43 -14.12
CA ALA A 85 0.87 11.27 -13.61
C ALA A 85 0.79 11.52 -12.10
N LEU A 86 -0.35 12.06 -11.66
CA LEU A 86 -0.73 12.19 -10.26
C LEU A 86 -1.96 11.34 -9.97
N SER A 87 -2.01 10.75 -8.79
CA SER A 87 -3.13 9.90 -8.38
C SER A 87 -4.17 10.73 -7.67
N GLY A 88 -5.45 10.32 -7.75
CA GLY A 88 -6.51 10.87 -6.90
C GLY A 88 -6.57 10.22 -5.52
N GLU A 89 -5.82 9.13 -5.31
CA GLU A 89 -5.87 8.32 -4.09
C GLU A 89 -4.92 8.81 -3.00
N HIS A 90 -4.06 9.78 -3.30
CA HIS A 90 -3.05 10.31 -2.39
C HIS A 90 -3.23 11.81 -2.21
N ILE A 91 -2.73 12.33 -1.08
CA ILE A 91 -2.71 13.77 -0.81
C ILE A 91 -1.85 14.44 -1.90
N ARG A 92 -2.32 15.56 -2.43
CA ARG A 92 -1.59 16.34 -3.45
C ARG A 92 -1.02 17.61 -2.86
N ILE A 93 0.27 17.83 -3.09
CA ILE A 93 0.99 19.04 -2.69
C ILE A 93 1.73 19.57 -3.92
N GLY A 94 1.14 20.57 -4.57
CA GLY A 94 1.66 21.10 -5.84
C GLY A 94 1.69 20.03 -6.93
N GLN A 95 2.89 19.72 -7.43
CA GLN A 95 3.13 18.72 -8.49
C GLN A 95 3.46 17.32 -7.94
N TRP A 96 3.16 17.05 -6.66
CA TRP A 96 3.52 15.81 -6.00
C TRP A 96 2.32 15.15 -5.33
N ASN A 97 2.31 13.81 -5.30
CA ASN A 97 1.57 13.05 -4.31
C ASN A 97 2.41 12.97 -3.02
N ALA A 98 1.75 12.83 -1.89
CA ALA A 98 2.39 12.67 -0.60
C ALA A 98 1.77 11.52 0.20
N VAL A 99 2.61 10.78 0.92
CA VAL A 99 2.22 9.77 1.90
C VAL A 99 3.04 9.96 3.18
N TYR A 100 2.40 9.87 4.33
CA TYR A 100 3.11 9.86 5.60
C TYR A 100 3.44 8.41 5.97
N LEU A 101 4.73 8.10 6.05
CA LEU A 101 5.22 6.83 6.56
C LEU A 101 5.48 6.98 8.06
N GLY A 102 4.89 6.09 8.87
CA GLY A 102 5.19 5.98 10.30
C GLY A 102 6.62 5.47 10.52
N ASP A 103 6.96 5.09 11.76
CA ASP A 103 8.25 4.46 12.08
C ASP A 103 8.63 3.45 10.99
N PRO A 104 9.92 3.43 10.58
CA PRO A 104 10.34 2.63 9.44
C PRO A 104 9.85 1.21 9.68
N ILE A 105 9.03 0.68 8.76
CA ILE A 105 8.62 -0.72 8.78
C ILE A 105 9.88 -1.51 8.43
N ARG A 106 10.78 -1.62 9.41
CA ARG A 106 12.00 -2.41 9.31
C ARG A 106 11.53 -3.86 9.24
N PRO A 107 11.98 -4.63 8.23
CA PRO A 107 11.88 -6.08 8.30
C PRO A 107 12.61 -6.54 9.58
N GLY A 108 11.87 -6.77 10.67
CA GLY A 108 12.45 -7.17 11.96
C GLY A 108 11.82 -6.60 13.22
N LEU A 109 11.02 -5.52 13.16
CA LEU A 109 10.27 -5.02 14.33
C LEU A 109 8.81 -5.48 14.26
N ILE A 110 8.59 -6.76 14.58
CA ILE A 110 7.25 -7.32 14.73
C ILE A 110 6.74 -6.91 16.11
N GLN A 111 5.88 -5.89 16.16
CA GLN A 111 5.04 -5.66 17.33
C GLN A 111 3.83 -6.59 17.21
N ILE A 112 3.88 -7.70 17.94
CA ILE A 112 2.85 -8.75 17.92
C ILE A 112 1.58 -8.19 18.56
N SER A 113 0.56 -7.94 17.75
CA SER A 113 -0.82 -7.78 18.21
C SER A 113 -1.69 -8.81 17.49
N THR A 114 -2.38 -9.63 18.28
CA THR A 114 -3.17 -10.78 17.84
C THR A 114 -4.39 -10.32 17.05
N CYS A 115 -4.68 -10.97 15.92
CA CYS A 115 -5.94 -10.80 15.19
C CYS A 115 -6.57 -12.19 15.00
N ALA A 116 -7.74 -12.41 15.60
CA ALA A 116 -8.57 -13.58 15.37
C ALA A 116 -9.62 -13.25 14.28
N GLY A 117 -9.33 -13.57 13.02
CA GLY A 117 -10.29 -13.38 11.93
C GLY A 117 -9.79 -13.85 10.57
N ARG A 118 -10.69 -14.41 9.74
CA ARG A 118 -10.40 -14.83 8.35
C ARG A 118 -10.13 -13.62 7.46
N CYS A 119 -9.03 -13.66 6.72
CA CYS A 119 -8.60 -12.60 5.79
C CYS A 119 -9.01 -12.93 4.34
N ASN A 120 -9.75 -12.04 3.68
CA ASN A 120 -10.01 -12.05 2.23
C ASN A 120 -9.64 -10.67 1.67
N GLY A 121 -8.51 -10.55 0.98
CA GLY A 121 -7.99 -9.29 0.43
C GLY A 121 -7.22 -8.43 1.46
N CYS A 122 -6.49 -7.42 0.98
CA CYS A 122 -5.52 -6.56 1.73
C CYS A 122 -6.10 -5.71 2.88
N PHE A 123 -7.17 -6.14 3.55
CA PHE A 123 -7.72 -5.51 4.73
C PHE A 123 -8.14 -6.57 5.74
N CYS A 124 -7.38 -6.68 6.84
CA CYS A 124 -7.84 -7.29 8.07
C CYS A 124 -7.85 -6.19 9.14
N CYS A 125 -9.03 -5.63 9.37
CA CYS A 125 -9.33 -4.88 10.58
C CYS A 125 -10.48 -5.61 11.28
N ALA A 126 -10.26 -6.08 12.51
CA ALA A 126 -11.37 -6.28 13.42
C ALA A 126 -12.04 -4.92 13.65
N LYS A 127 -13.38 -4.92 13.76
CA LYS A 127 -14.15 -3.74 14.16
C LYS A 127 -13.66 -3.25 15.53
N PRO A 128 -13.56 -1.93 15.77
CA PRO A 128 -13.39 -1.41 17.12
C PRO A 128 -14.74 -1.47 17.85
N ALA A 129 -14.99 -2.62 18.47
CA ALA A 129 -15.93 -2.83 19.57
C ALA A 129 -15.27 -4.00 20.30
N ASP A 130 -14.42 -3.80 21.31
CA ASP A 130 -14.81 -3.48 22.67
C ASP A 130 -13.56 -2.99 23.45
N MET A 131 -13.19 -1.71 23.34
CA MET A 131 -12.02 -1.19 24.08
C MET A 131 -12.24 0.17 24.74
N PHE A 132 -13.49 0.46 25.08
CA PHE A 132 -13.85 1.51 26.03
C PHE A 132 -14.85 0.93 27.02
N ASP A 133 -14.33 0.22 28.04
CA ASP A 133 -15.02 0.02 29.32
C ASP A 133 -14.01 -0.50 30.36
N SER A 134 -13.00 0.31 30.69
CA SER A 134 -12.23 0.14 31.94
C SER A 134 -11.50 1.44 32.32
N PHE A 135 -12.21 2.56 32.37
CA PHE A 135 -11.75 3.74 33.11
C PHE A 135 -12.97 4.43 33.73
N PHE A 136 -13.60 3.76 34.69
CA PHE A 136 -14.27 4.33 35.87
C PHE A 136 -14.34 3.26 36.95
#